data_AF-A0A2Z6SDU1-F1
#
_entry.id   AF-A0A2Z6SDU1-F1
#
_cell.length_a   1.000
_cell.length_b   1.000
_cell.length_c   1.000
_cell.angle_alpha   90.00
_cell.angle_beta   90.00
_cell.angle_gamma   90.00
#
_symmetry.space_group_name_H-M   'P 1'
#
loop_
_entity.id
_entity.type
_entity.pdbx_description
1 polymer ?
#
loop_
_entity_poly.entity_id
_entity_poly.type
_entity_poly.pdbx_seq_one_letter_code
_entity_poly.pdbx_strand_id
1 'polypeptide(L)'
;MVVHAVVIRQSIPIVLTCLQFFVKKFKGFRTSATVTINNKHREMKLTNPEIFSPGEIDNPLEPTINPGETPHSSRFYTRLGKFTSRGMISYNVFGQVGENERPLYLIVTWKVKFNGDNSLGIGVYEYEDPPLKNKSVIEKYDIYKDLLKRNADCKAWPTYDNGAFFSVGGTIDTRRDANIIITFDHNYRNPV
;
A
#
# COMPACT_ATOMS: atom_id res chain seq x y z
N MET A 1 -21.40 69.97 -20.78
CA MET A 1 -19.95 69.71 -20.66
C MET A 1 -19.76 68.66 -19.57
N VAL A 2 -18.79 67.77 -19.76
CA VAL A 2 -18.76 66.36 -19.35
C VAL A 2 -18.87 66.09 -17.83
N VAL A 3 -19.73 65.12 -17.47
CA VAL A 3 -19.72 64.44 -16.17
C VAL A 3 -18.69 63.31 -16.23
N HIS A 4 -17.60 63.40 -15.47
CA HIS A 4 -16.69 62.29 -15.25
C HIS A 4 -17.28 61.33 -14.22
N ALA A 5 -17.97 60.29 -14.69
CA ALA A 5 -18.23 59.11 -13.89
C ALA A 5 -16.96 58.23 -13.89
N VAL A 6 -16.25 58.21 -12.77
CA VAL A 6 -15.14 57.28 -12.53
C VAL A 6 -15.71 55.86 -12.47
N VAL A 7 -15.39 55.06 -13.48
CA VAL A 7 -15.73 53.63 -13.55
C VAL A 7 -14.82 52.87 -12.58
N ILE A 8 -15.31 52.57 -11.37
CA ILE A 8 -14.72 51.58 -10.48
C ILE A 8 -15.61 50.35 -10.51
N ARG A 9 -15.36 49.37 -11.38
CA ARG A 9 -16.01 48.04 -11.26
C ARG A 9 -15.51 46.93 -12.19
N GLN A 10 -14.23 46.55 -12.21
CA GLN A 10 -13.82 45.37 -13.01
C GLN A 10 -12.72 44.46 -12.42
N SER A 11 -12.53 44.39 -11.10
CA SER A 11 -11.54 43.47 -10.50
C SER A 11 -12.11 42.16 -9.93
N ILE A 12 -13.44 42.04 -9.81
CA ILE A 12 -14.10 40.89 -9.16
C ILE A 12 -14.11 39.58 -9.99
N PRO A 13 -14.30 39.56 -11.33
CA PRO A 13 -14.50 38.30 -12.05
C PRO A 13 -13.23 37.47 -12.26
N ILE A 14 -12.05 38.10 -12.26
CA ILE A 14 -10.75 37.44 -12.51
C ILE A 14 -10.28 36.65 -11.28
N VAL A 15 -10.55 37.17 -10.07
CA VAL A 15 -10.19 36.49 -8.81
C VAL A 15 -10.99 35.20 -8.64
N LEU A 16 -12.28 35.22 -9.00
CA LEU A 16 -13.17 34.05 -8.87
C LEU A 16 -12.78 32.91 -9.83
N THR A 17 -12.40 33.25 -11.07
CA THR A 17 -11.94 32.27 -12.06
C THR A 17 -10.56 31.70 -11.72
N CYS A 18 -9.64 32.52 -11.19
CA CYS A 18 -8.36 32.04 -10.67
C CYS A 18 -8.58 31.08 -9.49
N LEU A 19 -9.43 31.42 -8.51
CA LEU A 19 -9.75 30.53 -7.40
C LEU A 19 -10.37 29.20 -7.86
N GLN A 20 -11.28 29.21 -8.83
CA GLN A 20 -11.83 27.96 -9.39
C GLN A 20 -10.76 27.11 -10.09
N PHE A 21 -9.76 27.73 -10.74
CA PHE A 21 -8.62 27.03 -11.33
C PHE A 21 -7.70 26.43 -10.25
N PHE A 22 -7.45 27.17 -9.17
CA PHE A 22 -6.69 26.67 -8.03
C PHE A 22 -7.44 25.52 -7.34
N VAL A 23 -8.75 25.63 -7.09
CA VAL A 23 -9.57 24.57 -6.49
C VAL A 23 -9.63 23.32 -7.36
N LYS A 24 -9.67 23.45 -8.69
CA LYS A 24 -9.61 22.30 -9.63
C LYS A 24 -8.24 21.60 -9.67
N LYS A 25 -7.14 22.32 -9.38
CA LYS A 25 -5.77 21.78 -9.41
C LYS A 25 -5.23 21.39 -8.03
N PHE A 26 -5.86 21.87 -6.96
CA PHE A 26 -5.48 21.56 -5.59
C PHE A 26 -5.97 20.15 -5.23
N LYS A 27 -5.11 19.14 -5.42
CA LYS A 27 -5.37 17.76 -4.97
C LYS A 27 -5.42 17.61 -3.43
N GLY A 28 -5.30 18.72 -2.69
CA GLY A 28 -5.28 18.75 -1.23
C GLY A 28 -3.98 18.17 -0.66
N PHE A 29 -3.82 18.30 0.65
CA PHE A 29 -2.78 17.62 1.42
C PHE A 29 -3.15 16.14 1.59
N ARG A 30 -3.02 15.34 0.52
CA ARG A 30 -3.27 13.90 0.55
C ARG A 30 -1.97 13.13 0.73
N THR A 31 -2.00 12.13 1.60
CA THR A 31 -0.95 11.11 1.72
C THR A 31 -1.22 9.97 0.75
N SER A 32 -0.17 9.32 0.25
CA SER A 32 -0.29 8.13 -0.60
C SER A 32 0.79 7.10 -0.28
N ALA A 33 0.52 5.85 -0.64
CA ALA A 33 1.50 4.76 -0.65
C ALA A 33 1.56 4.19 -2.07
N THR A 34 2.74 4.23 -2.70
CA THR A 34 3.01 3.48 -3.93
C THR A 34 3.68 2.17 -3.53
N VAL A 35 3.03 1.04 -3.77
CA VAL A 35 3.54 -0.29 -3.41
C VAL A 35 4.02 -1.01 -4.65
N THR A 36 5.25 -1.50 -4.61
CA THR A 36 5.83 -2.40 -5.60
C THR A 36 6.27 -3.68 -4.91
N ILE A 37 5.86 -4.83 -5.45
CA ILE A 37 6.24 -6.16 -4.93
C ILE A 37 7.08 -6.87 -5.99
N ASN A 38 8.37 -7.01 -5.73
CA ASN A 38 9.31 -7.67 -6.63
C ASN A 38 9.39 -9.15 -6.26
N ASN A 39 9.04 -10.04 -7.20
CA ASN A 39 9.24 -11.46 -7.02
C ASN A 39 10.58 -11.86 -7.66
N LYS A 40 11.63 -11.94 -6.84
CA LYS A 40 12.96 -12.40 -7.23
C LYS A 40 13.16 -13.90 -7.00
N HIS A 41 12.17 -14.59 -6.42
CA HIS A 41 12.21 -16.04 -6.33
C HIS A 41 12.21 -16.66 -7.72
N ARG A 42 12.73 -17.89 -7.85
CA ARG A 42 12.91 -18.59 -9.14
C ARG A 42 11.76 -19.52 -9.55
N GLU A 43 10.80 -19.74 -8.65
CA GLU A 43 9.85 -20.87 -8.76
C GLU A 43 8.48 -20.46 -8.23
N MET A 44 8.44 -19.91 -7.02
CA MET A 44 7.21 -19.52 -6.35
C MET A 44 6.56 -18.29 -6.97
N LYS A 45 5.23 -18.26 -6.90
CA LYS A 45 4.38 -17.18 -7.42
C LYS A 45 3.63 -16.51 -6.29
N LEU A 46 3.32 -15.23 -6.48
CA LEU A 46 2.34 -14.53 -5.66
C LEU A 46 1.04 -14.43 -6.46
N THR A 47 -0.06 -14.91 -5.90
CA THR A 47 -1.34 -15.03 -6.62
C THR A 47 -2.51 -14.50 -5.80
N ASN A 48 -3.62 -14.19 -6.48
CA ASN A 48 -4.92 -13.90 -5.87
C ASN A 48 -4.85 -12.81 -4.79
N PRO A 49 -4.48 -11.57 -5.14
CA PRO A 49 -4.39 -10.49 -4.17
C PRO A 49 -5.74 -10.15 -3.55
N GLU A 50 -5.74 -9.90 -2.24
CA GLU A 50 -6.82 -9.18 -1.57
C GLU A 50 -6.32 -7.85 -1.01
N ILE A 51 -7.22 -6.86 -0.97
CA ILE A 51 -6.89 -5.50 -0.57
C ILE A 51 -7.88 -5.02 0.48
N PHE A 52 -7.34 -4.41 1.53
CA PHE A 52 -8.06 -3.47 2.36
C PHE A 52 -7.38 -2.11 2.26
N SER A 53 -8.03 -1.15 1.61
CA SER A 53 -7.65 0.25 1.63
C SER A 53 -8.93 1.07 1.68
N PRO A 54 -9.17 1.90 2.71
CA PRO A 54 -10.35 2.74 2.75
C PRO A 54 -10.31 3.83 1.68
N GLY A 55 -9.15 4.13 1.09
CA GLY A 55 -8.96 5.22 0.16
C GLY A 55 -9.22 4.92 -1.32
N GLU A 56 -8.66 5.77 -2.19
CA GLU A 56 -8.71 5.60 -3.66
C GLU A 56 -7.51 4.78 -4.13
N ILE A 57 -7.67 4.03 -5.23
CA ILE A 57 -6.62 3.21 -5.86
C ILE A 57 -6.51 3.64 -7.32
N ASP A 58 -5.30 3.99 -7.76
CA ASP A 58 -5.03 4.42 -9.15
C ASP A 58 -4.94 3.20 -10.09
N ASN A 59 -4.07 2.25 -9.72
CA ASN A 59 -3.80 1.04 -10.48
C ASN A 59 -4.17 -0.19 -9.63
N PRO A 60 -4.91 -1.16 -10.19
CA PRO A 60 -5.17 -2.42 -9.49
C PRO A 60 -3.87 -3.17 -9.22
N LEU A 61 -3.94 -4.15 -8.32
CA LEU A 61 -2.85 -5.10 -8.12
C LEU A 61 -2.85 -6.14 -9.23
N GLU A 62 -1.66 -6.58 -9.63
CA GLU A 62 -1.54 -7.70 -10.55
C GLU A 62 -2.11 -8.98 -9.91
N PRO A 63 -2.96 -9.73 -10.63
CA PRO A 63 -3.57 -10.95 -10.10
C PRO A 63 -2.54 -12.06 -9.86
N THR A 64 -1.40 -12.00 -10.54
CA THR A 64 -0.27 -12.91 -10.37
C THR A 64 1.04 -12.17 -10.61
N ILE A 65 2.05 -12.46 -9.80
CA ILE A 65 3.42 -12.00 -9.97
C ILE A 65 4.30 -13.25 -10.11
N ASN A 66 4.76 -13.53 -11.33
CA ASN A 66 5.56 -14.71 -11.63
C ASN A 66 7.01 -14.56 -11.13
N PRO A 67 7.79 -15.66 -11.10
CA PRO A 67 9.20 -15.62 -10.73
C PRO A 67 10.00 -14.68 -11.62
N GLY A 68 10.87 -13.88 -11.02
CA GLY A 68 11.70 -12.89 -11.72
C GLY A 68 10.97 -11.63 -12.19
N GLU A 69 9.66 -11.50 -11.95
CA GLU A 69 8.90 -10.34 -12.39
C GLU A 69 8.94 -9.19 -11.37
N THR A 70 8.95 -7.97 -11.90
CA THR A 70 8.68 -6.74 -11.16
C THR A 70 7.46 -6.07 -11.80
N PRO A 71 6.26 -6.27 -11.25
CA PRO A 71 5.03 -5.74 -11.80
C PRO A 71 4.96 -4.22 -11.64
N HIS A 72 3.97 -3.61 -12.30
CA HIS A 72 3.69 -2.20 -12.11
C HIS A 72 3.29 -1.91 -10.66
N SER A 73 3.71 -0.74 -10.16
CA SER A 73 3.37 -0.31 -8.81
C SER A 73 1.90 0.09 -8.70
N SER A 74 1.25 -0.30 -7.61
CA SER A 74 -0.10 0.15 -7.27
C SER A 74 -0.04 1.31 -6.28
N ARG A 75 -0.81 2.37 -6.54
CA ARG A 75 -0.83 3.57 -5.69
C ARG A 75 -2.15 3.72 -4.95
N PHE A 76 -2.05 3.91 -3.63
CA PHE A 76 -3.16 4.01 -2.68
C PHE A 76 -3.18 5.39 -2.03
N TYR A 77 -4.23 6.17 -2.31
CA TYR A 77 -4.40 7.51 -1.76
C TYR A 77 -5.33 7.49 -0.56
N THR A 78 -5.11 8.37 0.41
CA THR A 78 -6.12 8.61 1.46
C THR A 78 -7.40 9.24 0.88
N ARG A 79 -8.56 8.98 1.51
CA ARG A 79 -9.81 9.68 1.15
C ARG A 79 -9.65 11.19 1.37
N LEU A 80 -10.37 11.99 0.58
CA LEU A 80 -10.43 13.43 0.80
C LEU A 80 -10.82 13.76 2.26
N GLY A 81 -10.11 14.70 2.89
CA GLY A 81 -10.35 15.08 4.29
C GLY A 81 -9.75 14.14 5.34
N LYS A 82 -9.01 13.10 4.92
CA LYS A 82 -8.17 12.28 5.81
C LYS A 82 -6.69 12.57 5.52
N PHE A 83 -5.85 12.38 6.54
CA PHE A 83 -4.42 12.71 6.53
C PHE A 83 -3.52 11.48 6.69
N THR A 84 -4.07 10.28 6.48
CA THR A 84 -3.32 9.04 6.64
C THR A 84 -3.78 8.05 5.58
N SER A 85 -2.86 7.64 4.71
CA SER A 85 -3.06 6.50 3.82
C SER A 85 -2.72 5.26 4.63
N ARG A 86 -3.62 4.29 4.63
CA ARG A 86 -3.43 3.04 5.35
C ARG A 86 -4.00 1.92 4.52
N GLY A 87 -3.44 0.74 4.68
CA GLY A 87 -4.01 -0.42 4.02
C GLY A 87 -3.25 -1.69 4.30
N MET A 88 -3.78 -2.75 3.72
CA MET A 88 -3.27 -4.10 3.75
C MET A 88 -3.45 -4.71 2.37
N ILE A 89 -2.43 -5.43 1.92
CA ILE A 89 -2.46 -6.30 0.76
C ILE A 89 -2.09 -7.69 1.23
N SER A 90 -2.75 -8.71 0.71
CA SER A 90 -2.36 -10.10 0.90
C SER A 90 -2.26 -10.84 -0.43
N TYR A 91 -1.20 -11.61 -0.63
CA TYR A 91 -1.03 -12.52 -1.77
C TYR A 91 -0.84 -13.95 -1.27
N ASN A 92 -1.47 -14.93 -1.94
CA ASN A 92 -1.16 -16.33 -1.72
C ASN A 92 0.23 -16.66 -2.29
N VAL A 93 1.08 -17.29 -1.49
CA VAL A 93 2.40 -17.79 -1.87
C VAL A 93 2.23 -19.19 -2.45
N PHE A 94 2.14 -19.26 -3.78
CA PHE A 94 1.99 -20.53 -4.48
C PHE A 94 3.35 -21.20 -4.69
N GLY A 95 3.45 -22.45 -4.25
CA GLY A 95 4.67 -23.27 -4.33
C GLY A 95 5.21 -23.73 -2.97
N GLN A 96 4.64 -23.25 -1.86
CA GLN A 96 4.93 -23.77 -0.52
C GLN A 96 3.68 -23.69 0.36
N VAL A 97 3.54 -24.66 1.27
CA VAL A 97 2.57 -24.63 2.36
C VAL A 97 3.29 -24.39 3.70
N GLY A 98 2.54 -23.96 4.70
CA GLY A 98 3.08 -23.83 6.05
C GLY A 98 3.16 -25.17 6.78
N GLU A 99 3.56 -25.11 8.05
CA GLU A 99 3.79 -26.29 8.89
C GLU A 99 2.52 -27.10 9.12
N ASN A 100 1.34 -26.46 9.13
CA ASN A 100 0.06 -27.15 9.28
C ASN A 100 -0.57 -27.52 7.91
N GLU A 101 0.24 -27.58 6.85
CA GLU A 101 -0.17 -27.86 5.46
C GLU A 101 -1.19 -26.85 4.91
N ARG A 102 -1.25 -25.66 5.49
CA ARG A 102 -2.14 -24.57 5.06
C ARG A 102 -1.46 -23.66 4.05
N PRO A 103 -2.23 -23.02 3.15
CA PRO A 103 -1.70 -21.99 2.27
C PRO A 103 -1.04 -20.85 3.05
N LEU A 104 0.09 -20.38 2.54
CA LEU A 104 0.82 -19.24 3.07
C LEU A 104 0.39 -17.95 2.36
N TYR A 105 0.18 -16.89 3.13
CA TYR A 105 -0.16 -15.58 2.60
C TYR A 105 0.90 -14.54 2.96
N LEU A 106 1.53 -13.94 1.96
CA LEU A 106 2.31 -12.72 2.11
C LEU A 106 1.36 -11.56 2.41
N ILE A 107 1.54 -10.92 3.56
CA ILE A 107 0.77 -9.77 3.99
C ILE A 107 1.67 -8.55 4.10
N VAL A 108 1.25 -7.45 3.50
CA VAL A 108 1.90 -6.15 3.57
C VAL A 108 0.90 -5.14 4.11
N THR A 109 1.25 -4.48 5.20
CA THR A 109 0.45 -3.45 5.86
C THR A 109 1.22 -2.14 5.90
N TRP A 110 0.53 -1.02 5.72
CA TRP A 110 1.18 0.29 5.79
C TRP A 110 0.32 1.34 6.48
N LYS A 111 1.00 2.35 7.00
CA LYS A 111 0.42 3.59 7.50
C LYS A 111 1.34 4.75 7.12
N VAL A 112 0.95 5.51 6.10
CA VAL A 112 1.62 6.73 5.66
C VAL A 112 0.94 7.92 6.30
N LYS A 113 1.67 8.68 7.09
CA LYS A 113 1.13 9.83 7.83
C LYS A 113 1.45 11.13 7.10
N PHE A 114 0.61 12.13 7.30
CA PHE A 114 0.90 13.47 6.84
C PHE A 114 2.05 14.10 7.66
N ASN A 115 2.13 13.76 8.94
CA ASN A 115 3.19 14.17 9.86
C ASN A 115 3.56 13.00 10.79
N GLY A 116 4.84 12.88 11.11
CA GLY A 116 5.43 11.77 11.88
C GLY A 116 5.79 10.56 11.01
N ASP A 117 6.36 9.54 11.65
CA ASP A 117 6.94 8.40 10.93
C ASP A 117 5.90 7.49 10.29
N ASN A 118 6.22 7.05 9.08
CA ASN A 118 5.49 6.02 8.38
C ASN A 118 5.74 4.65 9.02
N SER A 119 4.78 3.74 8.87
CA SER A 119 4.88 2.38 9.39
C SER A 119 4.63 1.38 8.27
N LEU A 120 5.44 0.33 8.25
CA LEU A 120 5.35 -0.79 7.32
C LEU A 120 5.43 -2.07 8.15
N GLY A 121 4.47 -2.97 7.95
CA GLY A 121 4.51 -4.31 8.51
C GLY A 121 4.41 -5.32 7.38
N ILE A 122 5.32 -6.30 7.36
CA ILE A 122 5.31 -7.38 6.38
C ILE A 122 5.20 -8.69 7.15
N GLY A 123 4.56 -9.71 6.63
CA GLY A 123 4.55 -11.00 7.30
C GLY A 123 4.06 -12.09 6.38
N VAL A 124 4.38 -13.33 6.71
CA VAL A 124 3.86 -14.49 6.00
C VAL A 124 3.23 -15.41 7.02
N TYR A 125 1.96 -15.76 6.80
CA TYR A 125 1.18 -16.52 7.76
C TYR A 125 0.31 -17.54 7.06
N GLU A 126 0.02 -18.62 7.78
CA GLU A 126 -0.92 -19.66 7.36
C GLU A 126 -2.37 -19.20 7.55
N TYR A 127 -3.18 -19.40 6.52
CA TYR A 127 -4.63 -19.28 6.62
C TYR A 127 -5.32 -20.39 5.82
N GLU A 128 -6.47 -20.85 6.30
CA GLU A 128 -7.32 -21.80 5.55
C GLU A 128 -7.93 -21.15 4.30
N ASP A 129 -8.34 -19.89 4.43
CA ASP A 129 -8.90 -19.04 3.39
C ASP A 129 -8.13 -17.71 3.33
N PRO A 130 -8.16 -16.97 2.21
CA PRO A 130 -7.57 -15.64 2.13
C PRO A 130 -8.00 -14.74 3.31
N PRO A 131 -7.07 -13.99 3.92
CA PRO A 131 -7.28 -13.38 5.24
C PRO A 131 -8.38 -12.31 5.26
N LEU A 132 -8.74 -11.73 4.11
CA LEU A 132 -9.76 -10.70 3.98
C LEU A 132 -11.05 -11.23 3.35
N LYS A 133 -11.11 -12.52 2.99
CA LYS A 133 -12.27 -13.16 2.37
C LYS A 133 -13.46 -13.15 3.31
N ASN A 134 -14.62 -12.76 2.78
CA ASN A 134 -15.89 -12.70 3.51
C ASN A 134 -15.87 -11.82 4.78
N LYS A 135 -14.89 -10.92 4.92
CA LYS A 135 -14.78 -10.00 6.06
C LYS A 135 -15.50 -8.69 5.78
N SER A 136 -16.21 -8.17 6.77
CA SER A 136 -16.73 -6.80 6.78
C SER A 136 -15.60 -5.77 6.81
N VAL A 137 -15.92 -4.50 6.50
CA VAL A 137 -14.94 -3.40 6.55
C VAL A 137 -14.33 -3.24 7.95
N ILE A 138 -15.10 -3.49 9.00
CA ILE A 138 -14.65 -3.38 10.39
C ILE A 138 -13.68 -4.51 10.71
N GLU A 139 -14.03 -5.75 10.38
CA GLU A 139 -13.13 -6.90 10.59
C GLU A 139 -11.82 -6.75 9.82
N LYS A 140 -11.87 -6.31 8.55
CA LYS A 140 -10.66 -6.02 7.76
C LYS A 140 -9.77 -4.97 8.42
N TYR A 141 -10.39 -3.95 9.02
CA TYR A 141 -9.67 -2.90 9.73
C TYR A 141 -9.01 -3.42 11.02
N ASP A 142 -9.68 -4.29 11.76
CA ASP A 142 -9.13 -4.88 12.98
C ASP A 142 -7.95 -5.82 12.67
N ILE A 143 -8.08 -6.66 11.63
CA ILE A 143 -6.98 -7.49 11.12
C ILE A 143 -5.78 -6.62 10.72
N TYR A 144 -6.02 -5.55 9.94
CA TYR A 144 -4.98 -4.61 9.54
C TYR A 144 -4.26 -4.01 10.76
N LYS A 145 -5.01 -3.57 11.79
CA LYS A 145 -4.42 -2.96 12.99
C LYS A 145 -3.55 -3.95 13.74
N ASP A 146 -4.04 -5.17 13.92
CA ASP A 146 -3.34 -6.21 14.66
C ASP A 146 -2.05 -6.60 13.96
N LEU A 147 -2.09 -6.83 12.64
CA LEU A 147 -0.92 -7.18 11.87
C LEU A 147 0.08 -6.02 11.78
N LEU A 148 -0.37 -4.78 11.56
CA LEU A 148 0.52 -3.62 11.55
C LEU A 148 1.22 -3.46 12.91
N LYS A 149 0.51 -3.68 14.03
CA LYS A 149 1.10 -3.56 15.37
C LYS A 149 2.13 -4.66 15.65
N ARG A 150 1.82 -5.92 15.31
CA ARG A 150 2.75 -7.06 15.46
C ARG A 150 4.04 -6.85 14.69
N ASN A 151 3.94 -6.16 13.55
CA ASN A 151 5.00 -6.05 12.56
C ASN A 151 5.69 -4.66 12.59
N ALA A 152 5.21 -3.68 13.36
CA ALA A 152 5.68 -2.30 13.28
C ALA A 152 7.20 -2.10 13.49
N ASP A 153 7.86 -3.00 14.23
CA ASP A 153 9.27 -2.88 14.64
C ASP A 153 10.20 -3.94 14.01
N CYS A 154 9.67 -4.85 13.17
CA CYS A 154 10.48 -5.90 12.56
C CYS A 154 11.27 -5.37 11.36
N LYS A 155 12.60 -5.26 11.51
CA LYS A 155 13.52 -4.84 10.43
C LYS A 155 14.04 -6.01 9.59
N ALA A 156 13.86 -7.23 10.08
CA ALA A 156 14.19 -8.47 9.39
C ALA A 156 13.03 -9.44 9.62
N TRP A 157 12.41 -9.91 8.55
CA TRP A 157 11.25 -10.80 8.65
C TRP A 157 11.76 -12.23 8.65
N PRO A 158 11.67 -12.94 9.80
CA PRO A 158 12.21 -14.27 9.91
C PRO A 158 11.30 -15.22 9.12
N THR A 159 11.72 -15.50 7.90
CA THR A 159 11.45 -16.78 7.23
C THR A 159 12.61 -17.75 7.46
N TYR A 160 13.67 -17.27 8.14
CA TYR A 160 14.94 -17.96 8.32
C TYR A 160 14.85 -19.22 9.21
N ASP A 161 13.87 -19.31 10.11
CA ASP A 161 13.82 -20.37 11.13
C ASP A 161 12.68 -21.40 10.92
N ASN A 162 11.84 -21.24 9.89
CA ASN A 162 10.65 -22.09 9.66
C ASN A 162 10.80 -23.04 8.46
N GLY A 163 12.04 -23.29 7.98
CA GLY A 163 12.28 -24.16 6.83
C GLY A 163 11.75 -23.62 5.48
N ALA A 164 11.30 -22.36 5.43
CA ALA A 164 10.78 -21.76 4.20
C ALA A 164 11.89 -21.56 3.16
N PHE A 165 11.60 -21.88 1.89
CA PHE A 165 12.54 -21.74 0.78
C PHE A 165 12.60 -20.32 0.19
N PHE A 166 11.90 -19.37 0.80
CA PHE A 166 11.85 -17.97 0.39
C PHE A 166 12.14 -17.02 1.56
N SER A 167 12.54 -15.80 1.24
CA SER A 167 12.68 -14.70 2.20
C SER A 167 11.91 -13.47 1.75
N VAL A 168 11.48 -12.65 2.72
CA VAL A 168 10.72 -11.43 2.43
C VAL A 168 11.34 -10.23 3.16
N GLY A 169 11.51 -9.14 2.43
CA GLY A 169 11.99 -7.87 2.95
C GLY A 169 11.20 -6.71 2.38
N GLY A 170 11.31 -5.55 3.00
CA GLY A 170 10.79 -4.34 2.38
C GLY A 170 11.15 -3.07 3.11
N THR A 171 10.94 -1.96 2.41
CA THR A 171 11.28 -0.61 2.85
C THR A 171 10.12 0.31 2.59
N ILE A 172 9.97 1.32 3.44
CA ILE A 172 9.06 2.46 3.25
C ILE A 172 9.88 3.73 3.43
N ASP A 173 9.75 4.69 2.51
CA ASP A 173 10.35 6.00 2.70
C ASP A 173 9.56 6.85 3.72
N THR A 174 10.13 7.96 4.17
CA THR A 174 9.54 8.83 5.21
C THR A 174 8.61 9.91 4.65
N ARG A 175 8.36 9.93 3.34
CA ARG A 175 7.57 10.97 2.69
C ARG A 175 6.07 10.71 2.85
N ARG A 176 5.27 11.77 2.67
CA ARG A 176 3.80 11.68 2.67
C ARG A 176 3.25 10.97 1.43
N ASP A 177 4.03 10.95 0.35
CA ASP A 177 3.83 10.22 -0.89
C ASP A 177 4.79 9.02 -0.94
N ALA A 178 4.65 8.13 0.04
CA ALA A 178 5.64 7.13 0.32
C ALA A 178 5.75 6.07 -0.77
N ASN A 179 6.98 5.68 -1.08
CA ASN A 179 7.28 4.50 -1.88
C ASN A 179 7.57 3.33 -0.94
N ILE A 180 6.88 2.22 -1.21
CA ILE A 180 7.01 0.94 -0.51
C ILE A 180 7.52 -0.07 -1.52
N ILE A 181 8.67 -0.68 -1.21
CA ILE A 181 9.27 -1.72 -2.05
C ILE A 181 9.33 -2.98 -1.21
N ILE A 182 8.69 -4.04 -1.70
CA ILE A 182 8.71 -5.37 -1.10
C ILE A 182 9.53 -6.27 -2.02
N THR A 183 10.42 -7.07 -1.44
CA THR A 183 11.20 -8.07 -2.17
C THR A 183 10.89 -9.43 -1.60
N PHE A 184 10.37 -10.31 -2.45
CA PHE A 184 10.17 -11.73 -2.20
C PHE A 184 11.29 -12.47 -2.94
N ASP A 185 12.21 -13.09 -2.21
CA ASP A 185 13.45 -13.67 -2.77
C ASP A 185 13.60 -15.13 -2.36
N HIS A 186 14.57 -15.82 -2.94
CA HIS A 186 14.95 -17.16 -2.52
C HIS A 186 15.62 -17.14 -1.14
N ASN A 187 15.38 -18.17 -0.33
CA ASN A 187 16.12 -18.34 0.92
C ASN A 187 17.41 -19.13 0.66
N TYR A 188 18.48 -18.43 0.31
CA TYR A 188 19.78 -19.05 0.00
C TYR A 188 20.45 -19.78 1.19
N ARG A 189 19.90 -19.69 2.40
CA ARG A 189 20.40 -20.40 3.59
C ARG A 189 19.73 -21.76 3.81
N ASN A 190 18.64 -22.04 3.09
CA ASN A 190 18.01 -23.34 3.05
C ASN A 190 18.11 -23.87 1.61
N PRO A 191 19.34 -24.19 1.12
CA PRO A 191 19.49 -24.79 -0.19
C PRO A 191 18.82 -26.16 -0.14
N VAL A 192 17.91 -26.37 -1.10
CA VAL A 192 17.27 -27.67 -1.36
C VAL A 192 18.30 -28.79 -1.37
#